data_AF-A0A0F2RIX9-F1
#
_entry.id   AF-A0A0F2RIX9-F1
#
_cell.length_a   1.000
_cell.length_b   1.000
_cell.length_c   1.000
_cell.angle_alpha   90.00
_cell.angle_beta   90.00
_cell.angle_gamma   90.00
#
_symmetry.space_group_name_H-M   'P 1'
#
loop_
_entity.id
_entity.type
_entity.pdbx_description
1 polymer ?
#
loop_
_entity_poly.entity_id
_entity_poly.type
_entity_poly.pdbx_seq_one_letter_code
_entity_poly.pdbx_strand_id
1 'polypeptide(L)'
;MSGDLKTVIRVRRWEIDEKRRDLGVLLAEEATFIQRRTALDEEVRAENDCARQYVREADFTLGTYAARAHSRRLQLDAAIAETQQRVEAVRDELAQMFKDLKTFELAQEAREEAERKERDRKEQIVMDEIGLELFRRKEGQGGS
;
A
#
# COMPACT_ATOMS: atom_id res chain seq x y z
N MET A 1 -13.63 23.66 14.06
CA MET A 1 -12.94 22.37 14.29
C MET A 1 -12.23 21.90 13.01
N SER A 2 -11.26 22.66 12.51
CA SER A 2 -10.55 22.39 11.25
C SER A 2 -9.30 21.49 11.42
N GLY A 3 -8.89 21.21 12.66
CA GLY A 3 -7.72 20.37 12.97
C GLY A 3 -7.98 18.86 13.02
N ASP A 4 -9.24 18.42 13.06
CA ASP A 4 -9.60 17.02 13.32
C ASP A 4 -9.34 16.13 12.09
N LEU A 5 -9.86 16.54 10.92
CA LEU A 5 -9.79 15.72 9.71
C LEU A 5 -8.37 15.61 9.13
N LYS A 6 -7.55 16.67 9.23
CA LYS A 6 -6.12 16.63 8.86
C LYS A 6 -5.35 15.64 9.73
N THR A 7 -5.70 15.54 11.00
CA THR A 7 -5.09 14.60 11.95
C THR A 7 -5.47 13.16 11.59
N VAL A 8 -6.76 12.91 11.30
CA VAL A 8 -7.24 11.61 10.83
C VAL A 8 -6.53 11.19 9.54
N ILE A 9 -6.44 12.06 8.53
CA ILE A 9 -5.73 11.79 7.27
C ILE A 9 -4.27 11.38 7.54
N ARG A 10 -3.57 12.07 8.44
CA ARG A 10 -2.18 11.75 8.78
C ARG A 10 -2.05 10.39 9.46
N VAL A 11 -2.94 10.06 10.40
CA VAL A 11 -2.97 8.74 11.04
C VAL A 11 -3.23 7.65 10.01
N ARG A 12 -4.24 7.82 9.13
CA ARG A 12 -4.55 6.86 8.07
C ARG A 12 -3.40 6.62 7.11
N ARG A 13 -2.67 7.66 6.70
CA ARG A 13 -1.45 7.50 5.87
C ARG A 13 -0.39 6.66 6.58
N TRP A 14 -0.17 6.92 7.87
CA TRP A 14 0.78 6.15 8.67
C TRP A 14 0.37 4.68 8.78
N GLU A 15 -0.91 4.39 9.05
CA GLU A 15 -1.45 3.01 9.09
C GLU A 15 -1.24 2.29 7.74
N ILE A 16 -1.46 2.99 6.62
CA ILE A 16 -1.21 2.44 5.28
C ILE A 16 0.27 2.13 5.06
N ASP A 17 1.17 3.02 5.50
CA ASP A 17 2.61 2.82 5.38
C ASP A 17 3.08 1.64 6.24
N GLU A 18 2.52 1.47 7.44
CA GLU A 18 2.75 0.30 8.29
C GLU A 18 2.29 -0.98 7.60
N LYS A 19 1.05 -1.01 7.11
CA LYS A 19 0.49 -2.16 6.39
C LYS A 19 1.27 -2.51 5.12
N ARG A 20 1.82 -1.51 4.42
CA ARG A 20 2.73 -1.72 3.28
C ARG A 20 4.05 -2.37 3.69
N ARG A 21 4.59 -2.04 4.87
CA ARG A 21 5.78 -2.72 5.41
C ARG A 21 5.46 -4.18 5.71
N ASP A 22 4.31 -4.46 6.32
CA ASP A 22 3.86 -5.84 6.58
C ASP A 22 3.72 -6.65 5.29
N LEU A 23 3.12 -6.04 4.25
CA LEU A 23 3.07 -6.65 2.92
C LEU A 23 4.47 -6.96 2.38
N GLY A 24 5.43 -6.04 2.55
CA GLY A 24 6.81 -6.24 2.16
C GLY A 24 7.47 -7.42 2.88
N VAL A 25 7.20 -7.60 4.17
CA VAL A 25 7.68 -8.76 4.95
C VAL A 25 7.11 -10.07 4.39
N LEU A 26 5.81 -10.12 4.11
CA LEU A 26 5.16 -11.31 3.53
C LEU A 26 5.70 -11.65 2.14
N LEU A 27 5.92 -10.64 1.29
CA LEU A 27 6.50 -10.85 -0.05
C LEU A 27 7.95 -11.36 0.03
N ALA A 28 8.73 -10.90 1.01
CA ALA A 28 10.09 -11.41 1.24
C ALA A 28 10.07 -12.87 1.76
N GLU A 29 9.10 -13.21 2.61
CA GLU A 29 8.88 -14.58 3.07
C GLU A 29 8.51 -15.50 1.89
N GLU A 30 7.56 -15.09 1.05
CA GLU A 30 7.16 -15.81 -0.16
C GLU A 30 8.36 -16.05 -1.10
N ALA A 31 9.13 -15.00 -1.37
CA ALA A 31 10.32 -15.09 -2.21
C ALA A 31 11.35 -16.09 -1.64
N THR A 32 11.51 -16.14 -0.32
CA THR A 32 12.38 -17.09 0.35
C THR A 32 11.89 -18.54 0.16
N PHE A 33 10.59 -18.80 0.25
CA PHE A 33 10.05 -20.14 0.00
C PHE A 33 10.20 -20.55 -1.47
N ILE A 34 9.95 -19.64 -2.41
CA ILE A 34 10.13 -19.90 -3.84
C ILE A 34 11.60 -20.24 -4.14
N GLN A 35 12.55 -19.46 -3.62
CA GLN A 35 13.98 -19.74 -3.78
C GLN A 35 14.37 -21.12 -3.24
N ARG A 36 13.88 -21.47 -2.03
CA ARG A 36 14.13 -22.80 -1.44
C ARG A 36 13.54 -23.93 -2.27
N ARG A 37 12.36 -23.72 -2.87
CA ARG A 37 11.69 -24.69 -3.74
C ARG A 37 12.49 -24.90 -5.03
N THR A 38 12.94 -23.80 -5.66
CA THR A 38 13.80 -23.87 -6.85
C THR A 38 15.12 -24.58 -6.56
N ALA A 39 15.79 -24.25 -5.46
CA ALA A 39 17.03 -24.91 -5.06
C ALA A 39 16.84 -26.42 -4.81
N LEU A 40 15.71 -26.80 -4.19
CA LEU A 40 15.38 -28.22 -4.00
C LEU A 40 15.16 -28.95 -5.34
N ASP A 41 14.50 -28.31 -6.31
CA ASP A 41 14.32 -28.91 -7.63
C ASP A 41 15.64 -29.10 -8.37
N GLU A 42 16.59 -28.18 -8.21
CA GLU A 42 17.94 -28.28 -8.77
C GLU A 42 18.74 -29.40 -8.10
N GLU A 43 18.69 -29.50 -6.77
CA GLU A 43 19.32 -30.58 -5.99
C GLU A 43 18.82 -31.95 -6.44
N VAL A 44 17.49 -32.11 -6.55
CA VAL A 44 16.86 -33.37 -6.98
C VAL A 44 17.27 -33.73 -8.42
N ARG A 45 17.42 -32.76 -9.31
CA ARG A 45 17.90 -33.01 -10.68
C ARG A 45 19.34 -33.51 -10.68
N ALA A 46 20.22 -32.84 -9.94
CA ALA A 46 21.63 -33.25 -9.83
C ALA A 46 21.78 -34.66 -9.25
N GLU A 47 21.01 -34.99 -8.22
CA GLU A 47 21.02 -36.33 -7.60
C GLU A 47 20.57 -37.42 -8.58
N ASN A 48 19.51 -37.17 -9.35
CA ASN A 48 19.03 -38.11 -10.37
C ASN A 48 20.04 -38.32 -11.50
N ASP A 49 20.73 -37.26 -11.92
CA ASP A 49 21.77 -37.36 -12.95
C ASP A 49 23.00 -38.14 -12.45
N CYS A 50 23.38 -37.97 -11.18
CA CYS A 50 24.45 -38.73 -10.54
C CYS A 50 24.08 -40.22 -10.39
N ALA A 51 22.88 -40.52 -9.91
CA ALA A 51 22.43 -41.91 -9.72
C ALA A 51 22.39 -42.71 -11.03
N ARG A 52 22.07 -42.05 -12.16
CA ARG A 52 22.15 -42.66 -13.51
C ARG A 52 23.57 -43.10 -13.89
N GLN A 53 24.60 -42.49 -13.31
CA GLN A 53 26.00 -42.83 -13.57
C GLN A 53 26.52 -43.98 -12.69
N TYR A 54 25.92 -44.20 -11.50
CA TYR A 54 26.39 -45.17 -10.50
C TYR A 54 25.29 -46.19 -10.13
N VAL A 55 24.95 -47.08 -11.08
CA VAL A 55 23.74 -47.93 -11.09
C VAL A 55 23.64 -48.99 -9.96
N ARG A 56 24.75 -49.49 -9.40
CA ARG A 56 24.70 -50.71 -8.55
C ARG A 56 24.40 -50.49 -7.06
N GLU A 57 24.68 -49.32 -6.52
CA GLU A 57 24.53 -49.02 -5.08
C GLU A 57 23.47 -47.94 -4.79
N ALA A 58 22.96 -47.28 -5.83
CA ALA A 58 22.07 -46.12 -5.71
C ALA A 58 20.58 -46.46 -5.47
N ASP A 59 20.11 -47.66 -5.82
CA ASP A 59 18.66 -47.94 -5.90
C ASP A 59 17.91 -47.80 -4.56
N PHE A 60 18.49 -48.26 -3.45
CA PHE A 60 17.82 -48.21 -2.14
C PHE A 60 17.89 -46.81 -1.50
N THR A 61 19.03 -46.15 -1.59
CA THR A 61 19.26 -44.82 -1.02
C THR A 61 18.47 -43.75 -1.78
N LEU A 62 18.41 -43.84 -3.12
CA LEU A 62 17.68 -42.92 -3.99
C LEU A 62 16.16 -42.92 -3.70
N GLY A 63 15.56 -44.08 -3.45
CA GLY A 63 14.13 -44.17 -3.13
C GLY A 63 13.75 -43.42 -1.85
N THR A 64 14.58 -43.54 -0.81
CA THR A 64 14.37 -42.81 0.45
C THR A 64 14.59 -41.30 0.30
N TYR A 65 15.60 -40.89 -0.48
CA TYR A 65 15.85 -39.49 -0.80
C TYR A 65 14.68 -38.88 -1.58
N ALA A 66 14.22 -39.56 -2.64
CA ALA A 66 13.13 -39.08 -3.50
C ALA A 66 11.82 -38.86 -2.70
N ALA A 67 11.47 -39.79 -1.80
CA ALA A 67 10.31 -39.63 -0.93
C ALA A 67 10.43 -38.41 0.00
N ARG A 68 11.62 -38.18 0.58
CA ARG A 68 11.89 -37.02 1.44
C ARG A 68 11.85 -35.71 0.65
N ALA A 69 12.48 -35.67 -0.52
CA ALA A 69 12.49 -34.49 -1.39
C ALA A 69 11.08 -34.13 -1.86
N HIS A 70 10.27 -35.14 -2.23
CA HIS A 70 8.87 -34.95 -2.57
C HIS A 70 8.06 -34.36 -1.41
N SER A 71 8.20 -34.92 -0.20
CA SER A 71 7.53 -34.40 0.99
C SER A 71 7.92 -32.94 1.28
N ARG A 72 9.21 -32.61 1.18
CA ARG A 72 9.70 -31.24 1.39
C ARG A 72 9.19 -30.27 0.33
N ARG A 73 9.09 -30.71 -0.92
CA ARG A 73 8.50 -29.91 -2.00
C ARG A 73 7.03 -29.61 -1.72
N LEU A 74 6.23 -30.61 -1.32
CA LEU A 74 4.83 -30.38 -0.96
C LEU A 74 4.67 -29.38 0.20
N GLN A 75 5.55 -29.45 1.20
CA GLN A 75 5.56 -28.49 2.30
C GLN A 75 5.88 -27.06 1.83
N LEU A 76 6.86 -26.90 0.94
CA LEU A 76 7.21 -25.59 0.37
C LEU A 76 6.09 -25.06 -0.52
N ASP A 77 5.51 -25.88 -1.38
CA ASP A 77 4.40 -25.50 -2.27
C ASP A 77 3.18 -25.07 -1.41
N ALA A 78 2.89 -25.76 -0.31
CA ALA A 78 1.84 -25.37 0.63
C ALA A 78 2.15 -24.03 1.34
N ALA A 79 3.38 -23.85 1.82
CA ALA A 79 3.80 -22.60 2.47
C ALA A 79 3.74 -21.40 1.50
N ILE A 80 4.10 -21.60 0.22
CA ILE A 80 3.96 -20.58 -0.83
C ILE A 80 2.48 -20.22 -1.00
N ALA A 81 1.61 -21.20 -1.18
CA ALA A 81 0.18 -20.96 -1.38
C ALA A 81 -0.47 -20.24 -0.19
N GLU A 82 -0.12 -20.64 1.04
CA GLU A 82 -0.60 -19.97 2.26
C GLU A 82 -0.10 -18.51 2.34
N THR A 83 1.17 -18.27 2.02
CA THR A 83 1.73 -16.91 2.02
C THR A 83 1.09 -16.05 0.94
N GLN A 84 0.80 -16.59 -0.24
CA GLN A 84 0.08 -15.90 -1.30
C GLN A 84 -1.33 -15.49 -0.88
N GLN A 85 -2.07 -16.36 -0.20
CA GLN A 85 -3.38 -16.01 0.35
C GLN A 85 -3.30 -14.86 1.36
N ARG A 86 -2.28 -14.88 2.23
CA ARG A 86 -2.03 -13.79 3.18
C ARG A 86 -1.66 -12.47 2.47
N VAL A 87 -0.84 -12.53 1.42
CA VAL A 87 -0.47 -11.39 0.58
C VAL A 87 -1.72 -10.75 -0.06
N GLU A 88 -2.58 -11.56 -0.65
CA GLU A 88 -3.81 -11.07 -1.28
C GLU A 88 -4.77 -10.44 -0.26
N ALA A 89 -4.94 -11.07 0.91
CA ALA A 89 -5.76 -10.48 1.98
C ALA A 89 -5.24 -9.10 2.42
N VAL A 90 -3.92 -8.95 2.59
CA VAL A 90 -3.30 -7.66 2.94
C VAL A 90 -3.45 -6.63 1.82
N ARG A 91 -3.40 -7.05 0.55
CA ARG A 91 -3.63 -6.17 -0.61
C ARG A 91 -5.07 -5.66 -0.66
N ASP A 92 -6.05 -6.52 -0.40
CA ASP A 92 -7.46 -6.14 -0.35
C ASP A 92 -7.73 -5.15 0.79
N GLU A 93 -7.15 -5.40 1.97
CA GLU A 93 -7.23 -4.47 3.09
C GLU A 93 -6.59 -3.12 2.75
N LEU A 94 -5.39 -3.11 2.17
CA LEU A 94 -4.73 -1.88 1.70
C LEU A 94 -5.60 -1.12 0.70
N ALA A 95 -6.22 -1.82 -0.25
CA ALA A 95 -7.10 -1.20 -1.24
C ALA A 95 -8.30 -0.52 -0.56
N GLN A 96 -8.87 -1.14 0.48
CA GLN A 96 -9.94 -0.51 1.27
C GLN A 96 -9.44 0.72 2.04
N MET A 97 -8.28 0.63 2.70
CA MET A 97 -7.69 1.76 3.42
C MET A 97 -7.42 2.96 2.50
N PHE A 98 -6.97 2.72 1.26
CA PHE A 98 -6.77 3.79 0.28
C PHE A 98 -8.09 4.47 -0.13
N LYS A 99 -9.17 3.69 -0.31
CA LYS A 99 -10.49 4.25 -0.60
C LYS A 99 -10.95 5.14 0.54
N ASP A 100 -10.84 4.66 1.77
CA ASP A 100 -11.25 5.41 2.96
C ASP A 100 -10.43 6.69 3.12
N LEU A 101 -9.10 6.61 2.97
CA LEU A 101 -8.21 7.78 2.96
C LEU A 101 -8.66 8.80 1.92
N LYS A 102 -8.99 8.36 0.70
CA LYS A 102 -9.41 9.25 -0.37
C LYS A 102 -10.71 9.97 -0.04
N THR A 103 -11.66 9.29 0.61
CA THR A 103 -12.90 9.91 1.09
C THR A 103 -12.61 11.02 2.10
N PHE A 104 -11.70 10.81 3.05
CA PHE A 104 -11.31 11.84 4.00
C PHE A 104 -10.59 13.02 3.34
N GLU A 105 -9.70 12.76 2.38
CA GLU A 105 -9.03 13.81 1.61
C GLU A 105 -10.02 14.69 0.85
N LEU A 106 -10.98 14.10 0.15
CA LEU A 106 -12.00 14.83 -0.61
C LEU A 106 -12.90 15.65 0.32
N ALA A 107 -13.27 15.10 1.49
CA ALA A 107 -14.03 15.84 2.49
C ALA A 107 -13.24 17.03 3.06
N GLN A 108 -11.93 16.89 3.24
CA GLN A 108 -11.07 17.98 3.69
C GLN A 108 -10.91 19.06 2.61
N GLU A 109 -10.71 18.67 1.36
CA GLU A 109 -10.62 19.59 0.22
C GLU A 109 -11.90 20.41 0.06
N ALA A 110 -13.07 19.77 0.14
CA ALA A 110 -14.37 20.45 0.08
C ALA A 110 -14.54 21.48 1.21
N ARG A 111 -14.05 21.18 2.42
CA ARG A 111 -14.07 22.13 3.55
C ARG A 111 -13.17 23.32 3.30
N GLU A 112 -11.94 23.08 2.85
CA GLU A 112 -10.98 24.15 2.55
C GLU A 112 -11.48 25.07 1.41
N GLU A 113 -12.13 24.49 0.41
CA GLU A 113 -12.77 25.22 -0.68
C GLU A 113 -13.90 26.13 -0.18
N ALA A 114 -14.78 25.59 0.68
CA ALA A 114 -15.88 26.36 1.26
C ALA A 114 -15.36 27.50 2.16
N GLU A 115 -14.36 27.23 2.99
CA GLU A 115 -13.72 28.25 3.83
C GLU A 115 -13.04 29.33 2.99
N ARG A 116 -12.40 28.95 1.87
CA ARG A 116 -11.78 29.91 0.95
C ARG A 116 -12.83 30.81 0.30
N LYS A 117 -13.89 30.24 -0.28
CA LYS A 117 -14.99 31.01 -0.88
C LYS A 117 -15.62 31.99 0.10
N GLU A 118 -15.80 31.58 1.36
CA GLU A 118 -16.36 32.46 2.38
C GLU A 118 -15.41 33.61 2.74
N ARG A 119 -14.09 33.37 2.80
CA ARG A 119 -13.10 34.44 2.99
C ARG A 119 -13.09 35.41 1.80
N ASP A 120 -13.01 34.89 0.58
CA ASP A 120 -13.00 35.70 -0.65
C ASP A 120 -14.26 36.56 -0.75
N ARG A 121 -15.43 36.00 -0.38
CA ARG A 121 -16.70 36.74 -0.33
C ARG A 121 -16.65 37.88 0.69
N LYS A 122 -16.15 37.64 1.90
CA LYS A 122 -16.03 38.67 2.94
C LYS A 122 -15.05 39.77 2.51
N GLU A 123 -13.92 39.40 1.93
CA GLU A 123 -12.93 40.34 1.42
C GLU A 123 -13.52 41.21 0.30
N GLN A 124 -14.28 40.63 -0.64
CA GLN A 124 -14.93 41.38 -1.69
C GLN A 124 -15.93 42.41 -1.14
N ILE A 125 -16.78 42.03 -0.17
CA ILE A 125 -17.74 42.95 0.46
C ILE A 125 -17.01 44.14 1.10
N VAL A 126 -15.92 43.88 1.83
CA VAL A 126 -15.11 44.94 2.46
C VAL A 126 -14.48 45.86 1.40
N MET A 127 -13.97 45.32 0.30
CA MET A 127 -13.40 46.12 -0.78
C MET A 127 -14.45 46.98 -1.48
N ASP A 128 -15.65 46.45 -1.70
CA ASP A 128 -16.78 47.19 -2.29
C ASP A 128 -17.22 48.34 -1.38
N GLU A 129 -17.31 48.11 -0.06
CA GLU A 129 -17.61 49.15 0.94
C GLU A 129 -16.58 50.29 0.93
N ILE A 130 -15.28 49.95 0.92
CA ILE A 130 -14.19 50.94 0.84
C ILE A 130 -14.29 51.73 -0.48
N GLY A 131 -14.55 51.05 -1.60
CA GLY A 131 -14.72 51.68 -2.91
C GLY A 131 -15.86 52.70 -2.92
N LEU A 132 -17.01 52.36 -2.33
CA LEU A 132 -18.16 53.24 -2.20
C LEU A 132 -17.86 54.46 -1.31
N GLU A 133 -17.16 54.27 -0.19
CA GLU A 133 -16.76 55.38 0.69
C GLU A 133 -15.81 56.36 0.00
N LEU A 134 -14.81 55.84 -0.72
CA LEU A 134 -13.87 56.65 -1.49
C LEU A 134 -14.58 57.45 -2.59
N PHE A 135 -15.52 56.83 -3.30
CA PHE A 135 -16.32 57.50 -4.32
C PHE A 135 -17.16 58.65 -3.74
N ARG A 136 -17.89 58.40 -2.64
CA ARG A 136 -18.69 59.44 -1.95
C ARG A 136 -17.85 60.62 -1.47
N ARG A 137 -16.65 60.36 -0.93
CA ARG A 137 -15.72 61.44 -0.55
C ARG A 137 -15.30 62.30 -1.74
N LYS A 138 -15.09 61.68 -2.90
CA LYS A 138 -14.67 62.38 -4.12
C LYS A 138 -15.77 63.26 -4.71
N GLU A 139 -17.02 62.78 -4.73
CA GLU A 139 -18.17 63.58 -5.16
C GLU A 139 -18.46 64.75 -4.21
N GLY A 140 -18.34 64.54 -2.90
CA GLY A 140 -18.50 65.60 -1.90
C GLY A 140 -17.44 66.72 -1.97
N GLN A 141 -16.28 66.48 -2.60
CA GLN A 141 -15.21 67.47 -2.77
C GLN A 141 -15.21 68.17 -4.14
N GLY A 142 -15.95 67.67 -5.12
CA GLY A 142 -16.04 68.26 -6.47
C GLY A 142 -17.23 69.22 -6.68
N GLY A 143 -18.08 69.41 -5.66
CA GLY A 143 -19.30 70.22 -5.71
C GLY A 143 -19.25 71.53 -4.91
N SER A 144 -18.06 72.08 -4.65
CA SER A 144 -17.87 73.42 -4.02
C SER A 144 -17.10 74.35 -4.93
#